data_AF-T0UZI9-F1
#
_entry.id   AF-T0UZI9-F1
#
_cell.length_a   1.000
_cell.length_b   1.000
_cell.length_c   1.000
_cell.angle_alpha   90.00
_cell.angle_beta   90.00
_cell.angle_gamma   90.00
#
_symmetry.space_group_name_H-M   'P 1'
#
loop_
_entity.id
_entity.type
_entity.pdbx_description
1 polymer ?
#
loop_
_entity_poly.entity_id
_entity_poly.type
_entity_poly.pdbx_seq_one_letter_code
_entity_poly.pdbx_strand_id
1 'polypeptide(L)'
;MEKLLTYIENFKHRFIGISLAFSIPFIPSALVNYACVQMKLPTRTRILATLIGVTPLSVVYAVSGDLLLNSRPIRIPLVAILALLLFISLVIYVIHFRKEKMSFIQVTKEEFNTHAQQVSERSFMQTEEMAKLLEKRGFSISYVAWKEGNQLEISAIVYSMPMTGGLRMEVNCGPIHSNTTHLSDFYQGLKDYAKANGALELLIKPYDTYQTFDSNGEPTGDEQKQLISQLTNLGYSFDGLQTGYPGGEPDWHYVKDLSGITEKALIKSFSKKENH
;
A
#
# COMPACT_ATOMS: atom_id res chain seq x y z
N MET A 1 -11.38 5.01 -25.22
CA MET A 1 -11.03 6.26 -25.90
C MET A 1 -10.31 7.20 -24.94
N GLU A 2 -10.96 7.69 -23.89
CA GLU A 2 -10.32 8.48 -22.82
C GLU A 2 -9.11 7.78 -22.21
N LYS A 3 -9.17 6.45 -22.03
CA LYS A 3 -8.03 5.65 -21.54
C LYS A 3 -6.77 5.74 -22.42
N LEU A 4 -6.89 5.82 -23.74
CA LEU A 4 -5.71 5.94 -24.63
C LEU A 4 -5.14 7.37 -24.58
N LEU A 5 -6.01 8.37 -24.60
CA LEU A 5 -5.60 9.77 -24.45
C LEU A 5 -4.91 10.01 -23.11
N THR A 6 -5.51 9.54 -22.01
CA THR A 6 -4.94 9.60 -20.66
C THR A 6 -3.60 8.85 -20.60
N TYR A 7 -3.51 7.66 -21.21
CA TYR A 7 -2.27 6.90 -21.28
C TYR A 7 -1.15 7.65 -22.02
N ILE A 8 -1.46 8.30 -23.15
CA ILE A 8 -0.48 9.07 -23.95
C ILE A 8 -0.12 10.40 -23.25
N GLU A 9 -1.07 11.03 -22.58
CA GLU A 9 -0.90 12.29 -21.83
C GLU A 9 -0.08 12.11 -20.56
N ASN A 10 -0.12 10.93 -19.94
CA ASN A 10 0.70 10.59 -18.77
C ASN A 10 2.20 10.51 -19.09
N PHE A 11 2.60 10.45 -20.36
CA PHE A 11 4.00 10.55 -20.74
C PHE A 11 4.46 12.01 -20.72
N LYS A 12 5.51 12.28 -19.93
CA LYS A 12 6.18 13.60 -19.83
C LYS A 12 6.56 14.20 -21.19
N HIS A 13 6.77 13.35 -22.21
CA HIS A 13 7.10 13.77 -23.58
C HIS A 13 6.12 13.17 -24.59
N ARG A 14 5.23 14.01 -25.16
CA ARG A 14 4.14 13.60 -26.07
C ARG A 14 4.61 12.79 -27.28
N PHE A 15 5.80 13.10 -27.82
CA PHE A 15 6.41 12.36 -28.92
C PHE A 15 6.69 10.88 -28.59
N ILE A 16 7.11 10.58 -27.36
CA ILE A 16 7.44 9.23 -26.92
C ILE A 16 6.16 8.41 -26.78
N GLY A 17 5.11 9.00 -26.16
CA GLY A 17 3.81 8.36 -26.02
C GLY A 17 3.18 7.96 -27.36
N ILE A 18 3.25 8.85 -28.36
CA ILE A 18 2.76 8.55 -29.72
C ILE A 18 3.61 7.49 -30.43
N SER A 19 4.94 7.57 -30.32
CA SER A 19 5.83 6.59 -30.95
C SER A 19 5.56 5.18 -30.39
N LEU A 20 5.40 5.06 -29.07
CA LEU A 20 5.04 3.80 -28.41
C LEU A 20 3.65 3.31 -28.83
N ALA A 21 2.67 4.20 -28.97
CA ALA A 21 1.33 3.83 -29.43
C ALA A 21 1.35 3.20 -30.83
N PHE A 22 2.22 3.66 -31.73
CA PHE A 22 2.43 3.05 -33.05
C PHE A 22 3.22 1.72 -33.01
N SER A 23 3.99 1.46 -31.95
CA SER A 23 4.72 0.21 -31.77
C SER A 23 3.85 -0.96 -31.27
N ILE A 24 2.64 -0.67 -30.79
CA ILE A 24 1.75 -1.69 -30.21
C ILE A 24 0.82 -2.24 -31.29
N PRO A 25 0.92 -3.53 -31.66
CA PRO A 25 0.27 -4.09 -32.86
C PRO A 25 -1.27 -4.16 -32.77
N PHE A 26 -1.84 -4.12 -31.57
CA PHE A 26 -3.29 -4.18 -31.34
C PHE A 26 -3.96 -2.81 -31.17
N ILE A 27 -3.20 -1.70 -31.25
CA ILE A 27 -3.78 -0.36 -31.27
C ILE A 27 -4.00 0.04 -32.75
N PRO A 28 -5.25 0.28 -33.18
CA PRO A 28 -5.50 0.70 -34.56
C PRO A 28 -4.83 2.04 -34.88
N SER A 29 -4.11 2.11 -36.00
CA SER A 29 -3.43 3.33 -36.45
C SER A 29 -4.37 4.52 -36.63
N ALA A 30 -5.63 4.26 -37.00
CA ALA A 30 -6.68 5.28 -37.06
C ALA A 30 -6.91 5.97 -35.70
N LEU A 31 -6.82 5.22 -34.60
CA LEU A 31 -7.05 5.70 -33.24
C LEU A 31 -5.85 6.55 -32.75
N VAL A 32 -4.63 6.13 -33.09
CA VAL A 32 -3.41 6.92 -32.82
C VAL A 32 -3.38 8.20 -33.65
N ASN A 33 -3.78 8.14 -34.92
CA ASN A 33 -3.89 9.31 -35.79
C ASN A 33 -4.93 10.31 -35.28
N TYR A 34 -6.07 9.82 -34.78
CA TYR A 34 -7.08 10.65 -34.13
C TYR A 34 -6.52 11.35 -32.88
N ALA A 35 -5.78 10.63 -32.03
CA ALA A 35 -5.12 11.22 -30.86
C ALA A 35 -4.09 12.30 -31.26
N CYS A 36 -3.29 12.06 -32.30
CA CYS A 36 -2.35 13.06 -32.83
C CYS A 36 -3.02 14.37 -33.26
N VAL A 37 -4.24 14.30 -33.80
CA VAL A 37 -5.05 15.47 -34.20
C VAL A 37 -5.57 16.21 -32.97
N GLN A 38 -6.12 15.48 -32.00
CA GLN A 38 -6.62 16.07 -30.74
C GLN A 38 -5.52 16.79 -29.95
N MET A 39 -4.31 16.21 -29.91
CA MET A 39 -3.15 16.79 -29.22
C MET A 39 -2.48 17.96 -29.97
N LYS A 40 -3.02 18.37 -31.13
CA LYS A 40 -2.48 19.45 -31.99
C LYS A 40 -0.99 19.31 -32.30
N LEU A 41 -0.49 18.08 -32.49
CA LEU A 41 0.93 17.83 -32.75
C LEU A 41 1.35 18.36 -34.14
N PRO A 42 2.55 18.94 -34.30
CA PRO A 42 3.07 19.33 -35.61
C PRO A 42 3.21 18.15 -36.58
N THR A 43 2.94 18.36 -37.87
CA THR A 43 2.98 17.30 -38.90
C THR A 43 4.32 16.56 -38.96
N ARG A 44 5.45 17.28 -38.82
CA ARG A 44 6.79 16.69 -38.79
C ARG A 44 6.97 15.71 -37.63
N THR A 45 6.47 16.06 -36.46
CA THR A 45 6.52 15.24 -35.25
C THR A 45 5.67 13.97 -35.40
N ARG A 46 4.50 14.07 -36.06
CA ARG A 46 3.64 12.91 -36.35
C ARG A 46 4.32 11.90 -37.26
N ILE A 47 4.91 12.37 -38.36
CA ILE A 47 5.61 11.51 -39.33
C ILE A 47 6.79 10.81 -38.66
N LEU A 48 7.61 11.57 -37.92
CA LEU A 48 8.78 11.03 -37.25
C LEU A 48 8.42 10.00 -36.17
N ALA A 49 7.38 10.29 -35.35
CA ALA A 49 6.90 9.36 -34.34
C ALA A 49 6.34 8.07 -34.95
N THR A 50 5.66 8.17 -36.10
CA THR A 50 5.14 6.99 -36.82
C THR A 50 6.28 6.13 -37.34
N LEU A 51 7.28 6.74 -37.99
CA LEU A 51 8.44 6.02 -38.52
C LEU A 51 9.20 5.29 -37.40
N ILE A 52 9.49 5.98 -36.31
CA ILE A 52 10.20 5.38 -35.17
C ILE A 52 9.34 4.31 -34.50
N GLY A 53 8.04 4.54 -34.33
CA GLY A 53 7.13 3.59 -33.70
C GLY A 53 6.94 2.30 -34.48
N VAL A 54 6.86 2.37 -35.81
CA VAL A 54 6.62 1.20 -36.67
C VAL A 54 7.90 0.39 -36.91
N THR A 55 9.08 1.03 -36.86
CA THR A 55 10.37 0.40 -37.20
C THR A 55 10.65 -0.90 -36.42
N PRO A 56 10.51 -0.96 -35.07
CA PRO A 56 10.74 -2.20 -34.33
C PRO A 56 9.86 -3.36 -34.78
N LEU A 57 8.58 -3.09 -35.04
CA LEU A 57 7.62 -4.11 -35.46
C LEU A 57 7.97 -4.64 -36.86
N SER A 58 8.33 -3.74 -37.79
CA SER A 58 8.78 -4.12 -39.13
C SER A 58 10.03 -5.00 -39.10
N VAL A 59 10.99 -4.70 -38.22
CA VAL A 59 12.20 -5.54 -38.04
C VAL A 59 11.82 -6.92 -37.51
N VAL A 60 10.94 -6.99 -36.51
CA VAL A 60 10.45 -8.28 -35.98
C VAL A 60 9.76 -9.10 -37.06
N TYR A 61 8.88 -8.51 -37.88
CA TYR A 61 8.21 -9.23 -38.96
C TYR A 61 9.18 -9.68 -40.06
N ALA A 62 10.14 -8.83 -40.46
CA ALA A 62 11.12 -9.17 -41.47
C ALA A 62 12.04 -10.32 -41.01
N VAL A 63 12.55 -10.24 -39.78
CA VAL A 63 13.42 -11.27 -39.20
C VAL A 63 12.66 -12.56 -38.95
N SER A 64 11.41 -12.48 -38.46
CA SER A 64 10.58 -13.67 -38.21
C SER A 64 10.19 -14.36 -39.52
N GLY A 65 9.86 -13.60 -40.57
CA GLY A 65 9.53 -14.14 -41.88
C GLY A 65 10.71 -14.86 -42.53
N ASP A 66 11.90 -14.25 -42.52
CA ASP A 66 13.13 -14.87 -43.05
C ASP A 66 13.51 -16.13 -42.25
N LEU A 67 13.34 -16.11 -40.93
CA LEU A 67 13.60 -17.25 -40.07
C LEU A 67 12.62 -18.41 -40.30
N LEU A 68 11.34 -18.14 -40.59
CA LEU A 68 10.34 -19.17 -40.89
C LEU A 68 10.56 -19.82 -42.27
N LEU A 69 11.01 -19.04 -43.25
CA LEU A 69 11.11 -19.51 -44.65
C LEU A 69 12.48 -20.13 -44.99
N ASN A 70 13.55 -19.78 -44.26
CA ASN A 70 14.92 -20.10 -44.67
C ASN A 70 15.81 -20.71 -43.55
N SER A 71 15.21 -21.23 -42.48
CA SER A 71 15.99 -21.73 -41.33
C SER A 71 16.50 -23.17 -41.49
N ARG A 72 17.79 -23.35 -41.17
CA ARG A 72 18.34 -24.66 -40.78
C ARG A 72 17.67 -25.09 -39.46
N PRO A 73 17.35 -26.38 -39.25
CA PRO A 73 16.57 -26.85 -38.09
C PRO A 73 17.15 -26.46 -36.73
N ILE A 74 18.46 -26.19 -36.66
CA ILE A 74 19.17 -25.77 -35.43
C ILE A 74 18.83 -24.33 -34.97
N ARG A 75 18.25 -23.48 -35.83
CA ARG A 75 17.96 -22.07 -35.51
C ARG A 75 16.61 -21.87 -34.80
N ILE A 76 15.67 -22.78 -34.98
CA ILE A 76 14.35 -22.77 -34.34
C ILE A 76 14.45 -22.86 -32.81
N PRO A 77 15.16 -23.85 -32.22
CA PRO A 77 15.28 -23.93 -30.76
C PRO A 77 16.04 -22.74 -30.17
N LEU A 78 17.01 -22.18 -30.91
CA LEU A 78 17.82 -21.05 -30.46
C LEU A 78 16.97 -19.77 -30.32
N VAL A 79 16.04 -19.55 -31.25
CA VAL A 79 15.11 -18.41 -31.19
C VAL A 79 14.01 -18.64 -30.14
N ALA A 80 13.55 -19.87 -29.95
CA ALA A 80 12.64 -20.20 -28.85
C ALA A 80 13.29 -19.91 -27.48
N ILE A 81 14.56 -20.25 -27.30
CA ILE A 81 15.34 -19.94 -26.08
C ILE A 81 15.48 -18.41 -25.92
N LEU A 82 15.79 -17.67 -26.98
CA LEU A 82 15.91 -16.21 -26.92
C LEU A 82 14.57 -15.54 -26.55
N ALA A 83 13.46 -16.00 -27.13
CA ALA A 83 12.13 -15.50 -26.81
C ALA A 83 11.74 -15.81 -25.36
N LEU A 84 12.09 -17.01 -24.87
CA LEU A 84 11.89 -17.37 -23.47
C LEU A 84 12.73 -16.50 -22.53
N LEU A 85 14.00 -16.23 -22.86
CA LEU A 85 14.86 -15.35 -22.08
C LEU A 85 14.35 -13.90 -22.07
N LEU A 86 13.87 -13.40 -23.20
CA LEU A 86 13.22 -12.08 -23.29
C LEU A 86 11.93 -12.03 -22.48
N PHE A 87 11.13 -13.10 -22.49
CA PHE A 87 9.93 -13.21 -21.67
C PHE A 87 10.27 -13.24 -20.17
N ILE A 88 11.28 -14.03 -19.77
CA ILE A 88 11.78 -14.06 -18.39
C ILE A 88 12.31 -12.68 -17.99
N SER A 89 13.09 -12.02 -18.85
CA SER A 89 13.59 -10.67 -18.62
C SER A 89 12.45 -9.66 -18.50
N LEU A 90 11.39 -9.78 -19.30
CA LEU A 90 10.20 -8.95 -19.22
C LEU A 90 9.43 -9.21 -17.92
N VAL A 91 9.28 -10.46 -17.50
CA VAL A 91 8.65 -10.82 -16.23
C VAL A 91 9.47 -10.28 -15.05
N ILE A 92 10.80 -10.42 -15.07
CA ILE A 92 11.70 -9.83 -14.05
C ILE A 92 11.58 -8.31 -14.06
N TYR A 93 11.58 -7.67 -15.24
CA TYR A 93 11.39 -6.23 -15.37
C TYR A 93 10.03 -5.80 -14.82
N VAL A 94 8.94 -6.50 -15.14
CA VAL A 94 7.59 -6.20 -14.65
C VAL A 94 7.49 -6.42 -13.15
N ILE A 95 8.13 -7.46 -12.58
CA ILE A 95 8.20 -7.67 -11.13
C ILE A 95 9.00 -6.54 -10.47
N HIS A 96 10.14 -6.16 -11.04
CA HIS A 96 10.99 -5.08 -10.53
C HIS A 96 10.32 -3.70 -10.69
N PHE A 97 9.54 -3.49 -11.75
CA PHE A 97 8.83 -2.25 -12.05
C PHE A 97 7.51 -2.13 -11.28
N ARG A 98 6.78 -3.24 -11.04
CA ARG A 98 5.66 -3.30 -10.07
C ARG A 98 6.15 -3.16 -8.63
N LYS A 99 7.43 -3.39 -8.37
CA LYS A 99 8.11 -2.91 -7.17
C LYS A 99 8.30 -1.39 -7.25
N GLU A 100 7.22 -0.66 -7.54
CA GLU A 100 7.17 0.76 -7.21
C GLU A 100 7.57 0.88 -5.73
N LYS A 101 8.34 1.93 -5.43
CA LYS A 101 9.24 2.05 -4.29
C LYS A 101 8.52 1.86 -2.93
N MET A 102 8.32 0.61 -2.52
CA MET A 102 7.75 0.25 -1.22
C MET A 102 8.74 0.66 -0.14
N SER A 103 8.32 1.56 0.74
CA SER A 103 9.24 2.07 1.76
C SER A 103 8.51 2.59 2.99
N PHE A 104 9.14 2.36 4.13
CA PHE A 104 8.86 3.08 5.37
C PHE A 104 9.42 4.49 5.25
N ILE A 105 8.59 5.50 5.49
CA ILE A 105 8.97 6.91 5.39
C ILE A 105 8.34 7.71 6.54
N GLN A 106 8.96 8.84 6.86
CA GLN A 106 8.31 9.88 7.63
C GLN A 106 7.48 10.75 6.67
N VAL A 107 6.26 11.09 7.07
CA VAL A 107 5.30 11.87 6.27
C VAL A 107 4.92 13.14 6.99
N THR A 108 4.29 14.08 6.28
CA THR A 108 3.71 15.25 6.93
C THR A 108 2.41 14.88 7.65
N LYS A 109 1.98 15.76 8.56
CA LYS A 109 0.68 15.65 9.22
C LYS A 109 -0.47 15.63 8.21
N GLU A 110 -0.36 16.43 7.15
CA GLU A 110 -1.37 16.54 6.10
C GLU A 110 -1.49 15.24 5.30
N GLU A 111 -0.37 14.61 4.96
CA GLU A 111 -0.34 13.30 4.31
C GLU A 111 -0.94 12.21 5.21
N PHE A 112 -0.56 12.18 6.49
CA PHE A 112 -1.15 11.29 7.49
C PHE A 112 -2.66 11.46 7.58
N ASN A 113 -3.15 12.69 7.75
CA ASN A 113 -4.58 12.98 7.86
C ASN A 113 -5.36 12.60 6.61
N THR A 114 -4.76 12.80 5.42
CA THR A 114 -5.37 12.42 4.15
C THR A 114 -5.58 10.92 4.08
N HIS A 115 -4.57 10.12 4.43
CA HIS A 115 -4.70 8.66 4.49
C HIS A 115 -5.70 8.25 5.59
N ALA A 116 -5.61 8.85 6.77
CA ALA A 116 -6.45 8.49 7.90
C ALA A 116 -7.95 8.78 7.65
N GLN A 117 -8.31 9.65 6.71
CA GLN A 117 -9.70 9.90 6.28
C GLN A 117 -10.23 8.83 5.30
N GLN A 118 -9.34 8.06 4.67
CA GLN A 118 -9.70 7.02 3.70
C GLN A 118 -10.00 5.67 4.35
N VAL A 119 -9.58 5.49 5.61
CA VAL A 119 -9.76 4.24 6.36
C VAL A 119 -11.06 4.29 7.16
N SER A 120 -11.83 3.20 7.12
CA SER A 120 -13.13 3.09 7.78
C SER A 120 -13.04 2.93 9.30
N GLU A 121 -11.95 2.34 9.79
CA GLU A 121 -11.74 2.04 11.20
C GLU A 121 -10.39 2.58 11.66
N ARG A 122 -10.41 3.39 12.71
CA ARG A 122 -9.22 3.92 13.38
C ARG A 122 -9.54 4.31 14.81
N SER A 123 -8.54 4.25 15.69
CA SER A 123 -8.67 4.77 17.04
C SER A 123 -8.58 6.29 17.08
N PHE A 124 -9.25 6.91 18.04
CA PHE A 124 -9.09 8.33 18.33
C PHE A 124 -7.66 8.68 18.79
N MET A 125 -6.90 7.69 19.26
CA MET A 125 -5.49 7.87 19.64
C MET A 125 -4.60 8.23 18.45
N GLN A 126 -5.05 7.88 17.23
CA GLN A 126 -4.36 8.14 15.97
C GLN A 126 -5.01 9.33 15.22
N THR A 127 -5.32 10.43 15.93
CA THR A 127 -5.83 11.66 15.32
C THR A 127 -4.94 12.87 15.59
N GLU A 128 -5.10 13.92 14.77
CA GLU A 128 -4.39 15.19 14.95
C GLU A 128 -4.70 15.84 16.32
N GLU A 129 -5.94 15.72 16.81
CA GLU A 129 -6.33 16.25 18.12
C GLU A 129 -5.56 15.54 19.24
N MET A 130 -5.39 14.22 19.14
CA MET A 130 -4.62 13.47 20.12
C MET A 130 -3.13 13.80 20.03
N ALA A 131 -2.57 13.94 18.83
CA ALA A 131 -1.19 14.41 18.65
C ALA A 131 -0.96 15.76 19.35
N LYS A 132 -1.85 16.74 19.12
CA LYS A 132 -1.78 18.05 19.78
C LYS A 132 -1.84 17.95 21.30
N LEU A 133 -2.66 17.03 21.83
CA LEU A 133 -2.73 16.79 23.27
C LEU A 133 -1.43 16.20 23.82
N LEU A 134 -0.84 15.24 23.11
CA LEU A 134 0.44 14.62 23.49
C LEU A 134 1.59 15.63 23.43
N GLU A 135 1.63 16.50 22.42
CA GLU A 135 2.61 17.60 22.38
C GLU A 135 2.51 18.51 23.60
N LYS A 136 1.29 18.90 24.00
CA LYS A 136 1.05 19.69 25.22
C LYS A 136 1.50 18.97 26.50
N ARG A 137 1.53 17.64 26.48
CA ARG A 137 2.03 16.80 27.59
C ARG A 137 3.55 16.60 27.55
N GLY A 138 4.25 17.20 26.58
CA GLY A 138 5.70 17.18 26.48
C GLY A 138 6.26 16.06 25.59
N PHE A 139 5.41 15.35 24.85
CA PHE A 139 5.86 14.35 23.87
C PHE A 139 6.28 15.01 22.55
N SER A 140 7.28 14.45 21.90
CA SER A 140 7.61 14.76 20.50
C SER A 140 6.82 13.84 19.58
N ILE A 141 6.18 14.41 18.54
CA ILE A 141 5.34 13.67 17.60
C ILE A 141 6.06 13.49 16.27
N SER A 142 5.92 12.29 15.69
CA SER A 142 6.32 11.99 14.32
C SER A 142 5.22 11.21 13.62
N TYR A 143 4.99 11.52 12.36
CA TYR A 143 4.05 10.81 11.51
C TYR A 143 4.85 9.92 10.56
N VAL A 144 4.57 8.63 10.57
CA VAL A 144 5.28 7.63 9.76
C VAL A 144 4.29 6.85 8.92
N ALA A 145 4.75 6.33 7.78
CA ALA A 145 3.91 5.58 6.88
C ALA A 145 4.66 4.50 6.11
N TRP A 146 3.92 3.47 5.68
CA TRP A 146 4.31 2.60 4.59
C TRP A 146 3.67 3.09 3.30
N LYS A 147 4.50 3.33 2.30
CA LYS A 147 4.09 3.85 1.00
C LYS A 147 4.30 2.79 -0.08
N GLU A 148 3.29 2.56 -0.91
CA GLU A 148 3.40 1.81 -2.17
C GLU A 148 3.24 2.79 -3.35
N GLY A 149 4.32 3.02 -4.08
CA GLY A 149 4.34 4.01 -5.16
C GLY A 149 4.08 5.44 -4.66
N ASN A 150 2.91 5.98 -5.01
CA ASN A 150 2.45 7.30 -4.55
C ASN A 150 1.38 7.26 -3.46
N GLN A 151 0.95 6.09 -3.03
CA GLN A 151 -0.15 5.91 -2.09
C GLN A 151 0.35 5.44 -0.73
N LEU A 152 -0.20 6.01 0.35
CA LEU A 152 0.03 5.52 1.71
C LEU A 152 -0.96 4.39 1.98
N GLU A 153 -0.46 3.26 2.46
CA GLU A 153 -1.28 2.08 2.79
C GLU A 153 -1.43 1.89 4.30
N ILE A 154 -0.40 2.30 5.04
CA ILE A 154 -0.30 2.18 6.50
C ILE A 154 0.28 3.48 7.02
N SER A 155 -0.27 4.03 8.10
CA SER A 155 0.27 5.23 8.72
C SER A 155 0.08 5.23 10.23
N ALA A 156 1.02 5.83 10.97
CA ALA A 156 0.92 5.95 12.42
C ALA A 156 1.45 7.27 12.94
N ILE A 157 0.91 7.66 14.08
CA ILE A 157 1.48 8.64 15.00
C ILE A 157 2.42 7.88 15.94
N VAL A 158 3.69 8.25 15.90
CA VAL A 158 4.71 7.87 16.89
C VAL A 158 4.89 9.04 17.83
N TYR A 159 4.67 8.83 19.12
CA TYR A 159 5.05 9.81 20.13
C TYR A 159 6.26 9.32 20.91
N SER A 160 7.09 10.25 21.34
CA SER A 160 8.33 9.94 22.02
C SER A 160 8.62 10.90 23.16
N MET A 161 9.32 10.40 24.15
CA MET A 161 9.81 11.20 25.27
C MET A 161 11.25 10.79 25.62
N PRO A 162 12.09 11.75 26.06
CA PRO A 162 13.42 11.43 26.55
C PRO A 162 13.33 10.64 27.86
N MET A 163 14.15 9.61 27.97
CA MET A 163 14.44 8.86 29.18
C MET A 163 15.95 8.87 29.45
N THR A 164 16.37 8.41 30.63
CA THR A 164 17.79 8.25 30.93
C THR A 164 18.37 7.20 29.97
N GLY A 165 19.26 7.64 29.06
CA GLY A 165 19.96 6.76 28.12
C GLY A 165 19.39 6.71 26.69
N GLY A 166 18.25 7.35 26.41
CA GLY A 166 17.70 7.45 25.05
C GLY A 166 16.20 7.73 25.04
N LEU A 167 15.55 7.49 23.91
CA LEU A 167 14.11 7.76 23.75
C LEU A 167 13.26 6.55 24.15
N ARG A 168 12.10 6.81 24.75
CA ARG A 168 10.97 5.87 24.68
C ARG A 168 10.06 6.34 23.57
N MET A 169 9.76 5.43 22.64
CA MET A 169 8.84 5.66 21.53
C MET A 169 7.62 4.76 21.67
N GLU A 170 6.46 5.26 21.26
CA GLU A 170 5.22 4.50 21.35
C GLU A 170 4.28 4.78 20.18
N VAL A 171 3.63 3.71 19.71
CA VAL A 171 2.49 3.75 18.81
C VAL A 171 1.31 3.15 19.55
N ASN A 172 0.34 3.98 19.94
CA ASN A 172 -0.82 3.58 20.72
C ASN A 172 -2.08 3.52 19.86
N CYS A 173 -2.78 2.40 19.93
CA CYS A 173 -3.93 2.04 19.08
C CYS A 173 -3.67 2.29 17.59
N GLY A 174 -2.50 1.88 17.10
CA GLY A 174 -2.08 2.03 15.71
C GLY A 174 -1.10 0.93 15.30
N PRO A 175 -0.69 0.86 14.02
CA PRO A 175 -0.94 1.83 12.95
C PRO A 175 -2.38 1.81 12.43
N ILE A 176 -2.75 2.85 11.68
CA ILE A 176 -3.95 2.87 10.84
C ILE A 176 -3.61 2.17 9.52
N HIS A 177 -4.45 1.23 9.09
CA HIS A 177 -4.30 0.52 7.82
C HIS A 177 -5.66 0.11 7.25
N SER A 178 -5.75 0.02 5.92
CA SER A 178 -6.90 -0.59 5.23
C SER A 178 -6.59 -2.00 4.69
N ASN A 179 -5.30 -2.36 4.66
CA ASN A 179 -4.79 -3.61 4.16
C ASN A 179 -3.64 -4.10 5.04
N THR A 180 -3.66 -5.37 5.40
CA THR A 180 -2.69 -6.01 6.31
C THR A 180 -1.45 -6.56 5.62
N THR A 181 -1.42 -6.58 4.28
CA THR A 181 -0.37 -7.23 3.47
C THR A 181 1.04 -6.80 3.86
N HIS A 182 1.22 -5.52 4.19
CA HIS A 182 2.52 -4.92 4.50
C HIS A 182 2.72 -4.54 5.97
N LEU A 183 1.88 -5.04 6.88
CA LEU A 183 2.02 -4.70 8.31
C LEU A 183 3.36 -5.15 8.89
N SER A 184 3.83 -6.35 8.55
CA SER A 184 5.14 -6.84 9.00
C SER A 184 6.29 -5.97 8.47
N ASP A 185 6.20 -5.53 7.21
CA ASP A 185 7.20 -4.63 6.62
C ASP A 185 7.19 -3.26 7.33
N PHE A 186 6.00 -2.73 7.63
CA PHE A 186 5.85 -1.49 8.40
C PHE A 186 6.44 -1.62 9.81
N TYR A 187 6.14 -2.70 10.54
CA TYR A 187 6.67 -2.92 11.89
C TYR A 187 8.19 -3.11 11.90
N GLN A 188 8.76 -3.72 10.86
CA GLN A 188 10.20 -3.79 10.69
C GLN A 188 10.79 -2.39 10.44
N GLY A 189 10.19 -1.62 9.52
CA GLY A 189 10.60 -0.24 9.25
C GLY A 189 10.51 0.66 10.49
N LEU A 190 9.46 0.50 11.30
CA LEU A 190 9.28 1.23 12.55
C LEU A 190 10.34 0.87 13.59
N LYS A 191 10.71 -0.42 13.68
CA LYS A 191 11.82 -0.88 14.55
C LYS A 191 13.14 -0.24 14.14
N ASP A 192 13.42 -0.19 12.84
CA ASP A 192 14.64 0.40 12.30
C ASP A 192 14.65 1.93 12.47
N TYR A 193 13.51 2.59 12.27
CA TYR A 193 13.32 4.00 12.58
C TYR A 193 13.58 4.32 14.05
N ALA A 194 13.03 3.53 14.98
CA ALA A 194 13.22 3.74 16.40
C ALA A 194 14.71 3.61 16.79
N LYS A 195 15.41 2.58 16.28
CA LYS A 195 16.85 2.40 16.49
C LYS A 195 17.66 3.57 15.94
N ALA A 196 17.38 4.02 14.71
CA ALA A 196 18.08 5.12 14.07
C ALA A 196 17.93 6.44 14.84
N ASN A 197 16.83 6.61 15.58
CA ASN A 197 16.55 7.77 16.42
C ASN A 197 16.99 7.58 17.89
N GLY A 198 17.73 6.52 18.21
CA GLY A 198 18.25 6.30 19.57
C GLY A 198 17.19 5.92 20.60
N ALA A 199 16.13 5.22 20.17
CA ALA A 199 15.16 4.66 21.10
C ALA A 199 15.76 3.50 21.90
N LEU A 200 15.60 3.56 23.22
CA LEU A 200 15.85 2.44 24.14
C LEU A 200 14.68 1.46 24.13
N GLU A 201 13.46 1.99 23.98
CA GLU A 201 12.22 1.23 24.02
C GLU A 201 11.28 1.71 22.92
N LEU A 202 10.71 0.75 22.20
CA LEU A 202 9.62 0.96 21.25
C LEU A 202 8.43 0.11 21.70
N LEU A 203 7.37 0.76 22.15
CA LEU A 203 6.13 0.11 22.56
C LEU A 203 5.06 0.22 21.46
N ILE A 204 4.44 -0.90 21.12
CA ILE A 204 3.38 -0.95 20.09
C ILE A 204 2.13 -1.53 20.72
N LYS A 205 1.01 -0.80 20.59
CA LYS A 205 -0.32 -1.27 20.97
C LYS A 205 -1.23 -1.23 19.74
N PRO A 206 -1.32 -2.32 18.96
CA PRO A 206 -2.18 -2.38 17.79
C PRO A 206 -3.66 -2.20 18.15
N TYR A 207 -4.45 -1.66 17.22
CA TYR A 207 -5.90 -1.53 17.40
C TYR A 207 -6.70 -2.72 16.81
N ASP A 208 -5.99 -3.72 16.30
CA ASP A 208 -6.57 -4.94 15.74
C ASP A 208 -7.22 -5.80 16.82
N THR A 209 -8.41 -6.33 16.53
CA THR A 209 -9.15 -7.20 17.47
C THR A 209 -8.55 -8.61 17.48
N TYR A 210 -7.97 -9.01 18.62
CA TYR A 210 -7.41 -10.36 18.76
C TYR A 210 -8.49 -11.45 18.78
N GLN A 211 -9.57 -11.24 19.53
CA GLN A 211 -10.69 -12.17 19.65
C GLN A 211 -11.93 -11.42 20.15
N THR A 212 -13.12 -11.93 19.83
CA THR A 212 -14.41 -11.39 20.30
C THR A 212 -15.04 -12.33 21.33
N PHE A 213 -15.77 -11.74 22.27
CA PHE A 213 -16.42 -12.44 23.37
C PHE A 213 -17.84 -11.91 23.56
N ASP A 214 -18.72 -12.78 24.08
CA ASP A 214 -20.04 -12.38 24.54
C ASP A 214 -19.97 -11.70 25.93
N SER A 215 -21.13 -11.25 26.45
CA SER A 215 -21.21 -10.59 27.75
C SER A 215 -20.92 -11.50 28.95
N ASN A 216 -20.83 -12.82 28.75
CA ASN A 216 -20.47 -13.80 29.77
C ASN A 216 -18.98 -14.14 29.76
N GLY A 217 -18.24 -13.62 28.78
CA GLY A 217 -16.81 -13.92 28.59
C GLY A 217 -16.57 -15.18 27.76
N GLU A 218 -17.58 -15.70 27.07
CA GLU A 218 -17.43 -16.84 26.17
C GLU A 218 -16.97 -16.36 24.78
N PRO A 219 -15.97 -17.01 24.17
CA PRO A 219 -15.45 -16.60 22.87
C PRO A 219 -16.50 -16.78 21.77
N THR A 220 -16.70 -15.73 20.97
CA THR A 220 -17.63 -15.73 19.82
C THR A 220 -16.91 -15.76 18.47
N GLY A 221 -15.59 -15.72 18.47
CA GLY A 221 -14.75 -15.77 17.27
C GLY A 221 -13.41 -16.45 17.53
N ASP A 222 -12.70 -16.75 16.45
CA ASP A 222 -11.39 -17.38 16.51
C ASP A 222 -10.30 -16.40 16.97
N GLU A 223 -9.27 -16.94 17.61
CA GLU A 223 -8.08 -16.18 17.98
C GLU A 223 -7.26 -15.77 16.75
N GLN A 224 -6.93 -14.48 16.66
CA GLN A 224 -6.05 -13.94 15.63
C GLN A 224 -4.57 -14.06 16.00
N LYS A 225 -4.10 -15.30 16.16
CA LYS A 225 -2.69 -15.63 16.54
C LYS A 225 -1.65 -15.01 15.61
N GLN A 226 -2.01 -14.78 14.34
CA GLN A 226 -1.14 -14.14 13.37
C GLN A 226 -0.65 -12.76 13.85
N LEU A 227 -1.48 -11.97 14.52
CA LEU A 227 -1.14 -10.62 14.98
C LEU A 227 0.05 -10.64 15.95
N ILE A 228 0.06 -11.63 16.85
CA ILE A 228 1.16 -11.85 17.80
C ILE A 228 2.39 -12.37 17.04
N SER A 229 2.22 -13.37 16.17
CA SER A 229 3.34 -13.96 15.43
C SER A 229 4.04 -12.95 14.49
N GLN A 230 3.29 -12.03 13.88
CA GLN A 230 3.82 -10.99 12.99
C GLN A 230 4.82 -10.08 13.72
N LEU A 231 4.54 -9.71 14.98
CA LEU A 231 5.42 -8.88 15.79
C LEU A 231 6.54 -9.72 16.42
N THR A 232 6.23 -10.88 17.00
CA THR A 232 7.23 -11.70 17.70
C THR A 232 8.29 -12.29 16.74
N ASN A 233 7.92 -12.63 15.50
CA ASN A 233 8.88 -13.03 14.47
C ASN A 233 9.88 -11.92 14.11
N LEU A 234 9.49 -10.65 14.28
CA LEU A 234 10.37 -9.48 14.11
C LEU A 234 11.16 -9.17 15.39
N GLY A 235 11.02 -9.98 16.45
CA GLY A 235 11.71 -9.83 17.72
C GLY A 235 11.13 -8.76 18.63
N TYR A 236 9.83 -8.44 18.51
CA TYR A 236 9.09 -7.75 19.58
C TYR A 236 8.76 -8.75 20.69
N SER A 237 8.71 -8.27 21.94
CA SER A 237 8.27 -9.08 23.08
C SER A 237 6.77 -8.90 23.27
N PHE A 238 6.06 -10.00 23.48
CA PHE A 238 4.62 -9.96 23.75
C PHE A 238 4.36 -9.98 25.25
N ASP A 239 3.64 -8.98 25.75
CA ASP A 239 3.36 -8.80 27.18
C ASP A 239 2.29 -9.76 27.73
N GLY A 240 1.75 -10.64 26.87
CA GLY A 240 0.66 -11.55 27.19
C GLY A 240 -0.71 -10.92 27.00
N LEU A 241 -1.75 -11.75 27.06
CA LEU A 241 -3.14 -11.28 27.10
C LEU A 241 -3.45 -10.84 28.53
N GLN A 242 -3.62 -9.54 28.72
CA GLN A 242 -3.80 -8.95 30.05
C GLN A 242 -5.29 -8.67 30.35
N THR A 243 -5.58 -8.51 31.64
CA THR A 243 -6.91 -8.15 32.16
C THR A 243 -6.76 -7.01 33.15
N GLY A 244 -7.78 -6.15 33.28
CA GLY A 244 -7.75 -4.98 34.16
C GLY A 244 -7.29 -3.72 33.42
N TYR A 245 -6.45 -2.91 34.07
CA TYR A 245 -5.97 -1.61 33.54
C TYR A 245 -4.44 -1.51 33.56
N PRO A 246 -3.72 -2.43 32.89
CA PRO A 246 -2.26 -2.37 32.84
C PRO A 246 -1.80 -1.06 32.20
N GLY A 247 -0.88 -0.36 32.86
CA GLY A 247 -0.40 0.94 32.39
C GLY A 247 -1.47 2.04 32.31
N GLY A 248 -2.65 1.83 32.90
CA GLY A 248 -3.76 2.79 32.93
C GLY A 248 -4.70 2.75 31.73
N GLU A 249 -4.53 1.80 30.80
CA GLU A 249 -5.38 1.63 29.62
C GLU A 249 -6.01 0.22 29.62
N PRO A 250 -7.28 0.07 29.18
CA PRO A 250 -7.91 -1.23 29.06
C PRO A 250 -7.54 -1.93 27.74
N ASP A 251 -7.24 -3.22 27.81
CA ASP A 251 -7.08 -4.07 26.60
C ASP A 251 -8.41 -4.65 26.10
N TRP A 252 -9.45 -4.57 26.93
CA TRP A 252 -10.79 -5.09 26.63
C TRP A 252 -11.75 -3.95 26.33
N HIS A 253 -12.40 -4.01 25.17
CA HIS A 253 -13.43 -3.07 24.77
C HIS A 253 -14.80 -3.74 24.74
N TYR A 254 -15.76 -3.18 25.49
CA TYR A 254 -17.16 -3.55 25.35
C TYR A 254 -17.81 -2.68 24.27
N VAL A 255 -17.93 -3.23 23.07
CA VAL A 255 -18.42 -2.49 21.90
C VAL A 255 -19.83 -2.96 21.54
N LYS A 256 -20.72 -1.99 21.30
CA LYS A 256 -22.06 -2.26 20.78
C LYS A 256 -22.11 -1.84 19.32
N ASP A 257 -22.28 -2.80 18.43
CA ASP A 257 -22.50 -2.49 17.02
C ASP A 257 -23.87 -1.80 16.85
N LEU A 258 -23.85 -0.65 16.17
CA LEU A 258 -25.03 0.14 15.84
C LEU A 258 -25.41 0.02 14.36
N SER A 259 -24.67 -0.78 13.59
CA SER A 259 -24.96 -1.00 12.18
C SER A 259 -26.38 -1.57 12.01
N GLY A 260 -27.20 -0.89 11.20
CA GLY A 260 -28.58 -1.28 10.95
C GLY A 260 -29.54 -1.18 12.15
N ILE A 261 -29.12 -0.67 13.31
CA ILE A 261 -30.01 -0.54 14.47
C ILE A 261 -30.82 0.76 14.41
N THR A 262 -32.14 0.65 14.57
CA THR A 262 -33.00 1.83 14.74
C THR A 262 -32.95 2.30 16.20
N GLU A 263 -33.26 3.57 16.46
CA GLU A 263 -33.35 4.12 17.82
C GLU A 263 -34.27 3.27 18.73
N LYS A 264 -35.42 2.84 18.22
CA LYS A 264 -36.37 2.01 18.96
C LYS A 264 -35.79 0.63 19.30
N ALA A 265 -35.10 -0.01 18.36
CA ALA A 265 -34.43 -1.30 18.58
C ALA A 265 -33.23 -1.15 19.54
N LEU A 266 -32.52 -0.04 19.46
CA LEU A 266 -31.41 0.29 20.35
C LEU A 266 -31.88 0.41 21.80
N ILE A 267 -32.98 1.13 22.06
CA ILE A 267 -33.55 1.24 23.42
C ILE A 267 -33.90 -0.15 23.98
N LYS A 268 -34.52 -1.01 23.18
CA LYS A 268 -34.87 -2.39 23.60
C LYS A 268 -33.64 -3.22 23.98
N SER A 269 -32.57 -3.09 23.22
CA SER A 269 -31.33 -3.85 23.45
C SER A 269 -30.57 -3.50 24.75
N PHE A 270 -31.03 -2.51 25.53
CA PHE A 270 -30.52 -2.25 26.89
C PHE A 270 -31.30 -2.99 27.99
N SER A 271 -32.46 -3.55 27.68
CA SER A 271 -33.32 -4.20 28.68
C SER A 271 -32.91 -5.66 28.90
N LYS A 272 -32.51 -6.00 30.13
CA LYS A 272 -32.19 -7.40 30.54
C LYS A 272 -33.40 -8.34 30.59
N LYS A 273 -34.61 -7.87 30.26
CA LYS A 273 -35.88 -8.57 30.51
C LYS A 273 -36.40 -9.45 29.36
N GLU A 274 -35.73 -9.52 28.21
CA GLU A 274 -36.25 -10.26 27.04
C GLU A 274 -35.30 -11.34 26.47
N ASN A 275 -34.30 -11.82 27.23
CA ASN A 275 -33.47 -12.95 26.82
C ASN A 275 -33.59 -14.15 27.79
N HIS A 276 -34.81 -14.66 27.96
CA HIS A 276 -35.10 -16.00 28.48
C HIS A 276 -36.15 -16.67 27.61
#